data_AF-A0A950CG38-F1
#
_entry.id   AF-A0A950CG38-F1
#
_cell.length_a   1.000
_cell.length_b   1.000
_cell.length_c   1.000
_cell.angle_alpha   90.00
_cell.angle_beta   90.00
_cell.angle_gamma   90.00
#
_symmetry.space_group_name_H-M   'P 1'
#
loop_
_entity.id
_entity.type
_entity.pdbx_description
1 polymer ?
#
loop_
_entity_poly.entity_id
_entity_poly.type
_entity_poly.pdbx_seq_one_letter_code
_entity_poly.pdbx_strand_id
1 'polypeptide(L)'
;RNNAELARTQVGPDSKTYHTYMSVDLAPVLSGDTTRDIILNNNDQIFIKVATNWHLPESVQLVGQVARPGPYVIRPGEQLSSVLLRCGGFLPDAFPQGIVLLRQSVQKLEQNRIDEAKERLSQQMAQYSMTLTTVSATNSTNGSSGFGAATAGLATLQQLLAAASSEQAEGRVVVHFNSLEQLAGSPEDVLLEDQDTITIPKRPSSVLVLGQVNNPTAIAARPGLTVSDYLYKAGGPTTNGDMNQLMLIKADGSVITEDSIKNGRGSLFPLLALTSGGILNRTVNAGDTIYVPDNLTDIPKMISLTEKKDIAQIVASAAQGVAVVGILASNL
;
A
#
# COMPACT_ATOMS: atom_id res chain seq x y z
N ARG A 1 -39.53 -1.28 -3.52
CA ARG A 1 -40.64 -0.40 -3.07
C ARG A 1 -41.24 0.18 -4.33
N ASN A 2 -42.55 0.04 -4.49
CA ASN A 2 -43.20 0.11 -5.79
C ASN A 2 -43.85 1.49 -5.98
N ASN A 3 -43.11 2.58 -5.82
CA ASN A 3 -43.67 3.93 -5.98
C ASN A 3 -42.92 4.69 -7.07
N ALA A 4 -43.66 5.29 -7.98
CA ALA A 4 -43.16 6.22 -8.99
C ALA A 4 -43.90 7.55 -8.92
N GLU A 5 -43.34 8.57 -9.57
CA GLU A 5 -43.94 9.88 -9.73
C GLU A 5 -44.06 10.19 -11.22
N LEU A 6 -45.26 10.52 -11.65
CA LEU A 6 -45.57 10.88 -13.02
C LEU A 6 -45.70 12.41 -13.09
N ALA A 7 -44.81 13.04 -13.84
CA ALA A 7 -44.85 14.47 -14.15
C ALA A 7 -45.44 14.66 -15.55
N ARG A 8 -46.62 15.27 -15.63
CA ARG A 8 -47.34 15.57 -16.87
C ARG A 8 -47.19 17.03 -17.23
N THR A 9 -46.76 17.30 -18.46
CA THR A 9 -46.62 18.67 -19.00
C THR A 9 -47.69 18.94 -20.05
N GLN A 10 -48.51 19.97 -19.84
CA GLN A 10 -49.56 20.38 -20.79
C GLN A 10 -49.37 21.84 -21.18
N VAL A 11 -49.58 22.15 -22.46
CA VAL A 11 -49.60 23.53 -22.97
C VAL A 11 -51.04 24.02 -22.92
N GLY A 12 -51.31 25.02 -22.09
CA GLY A 12 -52.61 25.66 -22.01
C GLY A 12 -52.89 26.62 -23.17
N PRO A 13 -54.15 27.06 -23.32
CA PRO A 13 -54.58 27.92 -24.43
C PRO A 13 -53.83 29.25 -24.53
N ASP A 14 -53.22 29.71 -23.44
CA ASP A 14 -52.41 30.94 -23.39
C ASP A 14 -50.95 30.75 -23.83
N SER A 15 -50.62 29.60 -24.46
CA SER A 15 -49.24 29.19 -24.77
C SER A 15 -48.33 29.04 -23.52
N LYS A 16 -48.93 28.87 -22.34
CA LYS A 16 -48.22 28.62 -21.07
C LYS A 16 -48.21 27.13 -20.74
N THR A 17 -47.10 26.65 -20.18
CA THR A 17 -46.95 25.26 -19.72
C THR A 17 -47.43 25.09 -18.29
N TYR A 18 -48.15 23.99 -18.04
CA TYR A 18 -48.59 23.56 -16.72
C TYR A 18 -48.04 22.17 -16.41
N HIS A 19 -47.54 21.98 -15.20
CA HIS A 19 -47.01 20.71 -14.71
C HIS A 19 -47.94 20.11 -13.66
N THR A 20 -48.32 18.85 -13.81
CA THR A 20 -49.10 18.08 -12.84
C THR A 20 -48.28 16.89 -12.37
N TYR A 21 -48.12 16.73 -11.06
CA TYR A 21 -47.40 15.62 -10.44
C TYR A 21 -48.39 14.63 -9.84
N MET A 22 -48.26 13.36 -10.19
CA MET A 22 -49.10 12.28 -9.68
C MET A 22 -48.24 11.18 -9.08
N SER A 23 -48.57 10.73 -7.88
CA SER A 23 -47.92 9.55 -7.28
C SER A 23 -48.55 8.29 -7.85
N VAL A 24 -47.72 7.37 -8.35
CA VAL A 24 -48.13 6.10 -8.96
C VAL A 24 -47.63 4.94 -8.10
N ASP A 25 -48.53 4.06 -7.70
CA ASP A 25 -48.17 2.76 -7.09
C ASP A 25 -47.96 1.73 -8.21
N LEU A 26 -46.75 1.22 -8.30
CA LEU A 26 -46.30 0.22 -9.27
C LEU A 26 -46.62 -1.21 -8.82
N ALA A 27 -47.10 -1.46 -7.59
CA ALA A 27 -47.38 -2.83 -7.13
C ALA A 27 -48.47 -3.53 -7.95
N PRO A 28 -49.61 -2.89 -8.27
CA PRO A 28 -50.63 -3.48 -9.14
C PRO A 28 -50.09 -3.72 -10.56
N VAL A 29 -49.35 -2.75 -11.08
CA VAL A 29 -48.73 -2.80 -12.42
C VAL A 29 -47.75 -3.98 -12.54
N LEU A 30 -46.91 -4.21 -11.53
CA LEU A 30 -45.97 -5.33 -11.49
C LEU A 30 -46.66 -6.70 -11.35
N SER A 31 -47.86 -6.74 -10.76
CA SER A 31 -48.66 -7.96 -10.64
C SER A 31 -49.54 -8.26 -11.86
N GLY A 32 -49.53 -7.39 -12.88
CA GLY A 32 -50.35 -7.53 -14.09
C GLY A 32 -51.81 -7.13 -13.90
N ASP A 33 -52.14 -6.41 -12.81
CA ASP A 33 -53.47 -5.86 -12.57
C ASP A 33 -53.62 -4.51 -13.29
N THR A 34 -54.41 -4.51 -14.35
CA THR A 34 -54.64 -3.34 -15.21
C THR A 34 -55.75 -2.40 -14.71
N THR A 35 -56.41 -2.74 -13.59
CA THR A 35 -57.54 -1.95 -13.07
C THR A 35 -57.14 -0.55 -12.59
N ARG A 36 -55.84 -0.32 -12.38
CA ARG A 36 -55.28 0.95 -11.89
C ARG A 36 -54.29 1.60 -12.87
N ASP A 37 -54.31 1.18 -14.13
CA ASP A 37 -53.41 1.73 -15.14
C ASP A 37 -53.73 3.20 -15.44
N ILE A 38 -52.68 4.02 -15.48
CA ILE A 38 -52.78 5.43 -15.83
C ILE A 38 -52.42 5.56 -17.31
N ILE A 39 -53.34 6.13 -18.10
CA ILE A 39 -53.08 6.43 -19.51
C ILE A 39 -52.02 7.54 -19.57
N LEU A 40 -50.90 7.25 -20.22
CA LEU A 40 -49.80 8.19 -20.44
C LEU A 40 -50.11 9.08 -21.64
N ASN A 41 -49.82 10.37 -21.48
CA ASN A 41 -49.95 11.38 -22.52
C ASN A 41 -48.58 11.74 -23.08
N ASN A 42 -48.56 12.43 -24.22
CA ASN A 42 -47.31 12.93 -24.79
C ASN A 42 -46.63 13.92 -23.82
N ASN A 43 -45.30 13.83 -23.69
CA ASN A 43 -44.47 14.58 -22.74
C ASN A 43 -44.65 14.23 -21.25
N ASP A 44 -45.28 13.10 -20.93
CA ASP A 44 -45.26 12.55 -19.58
C ASP A 44 -43.87 12.00 -19.24
N GLN A 45 -43.38 12.28 -18.04
CA GLN A 45 -42.13 11.74 -17.50
C GLN A 45 -42.42 10.92 -16.24
N ILE A 46 -41.97 9.67 -16.21
CA ILE A 46 -42.11 8.79 -15.05
C ILE A 46 -40.76 8.70 -14.33
N PHE A 47 -40.77 9.02 -13.04
CA PHE A 47 -39.63 8.91 -12.15
C PHE A 47 -39.85 7.80 -11.13
N ILE A 48 -39.07 6.72 -11.21
CA ILE A 48 -39.16 5.63 -10.23
C ILE A 48 -38.35 6.03 -9.00
N LYS A 49 -39.01 6.16 -7.84
CA LYS A 49 -38.35 6.56 -6.60
C LYS A 49 -37.52 5.38 -6.08
N VAL A 50 -36.23 5.38 -6.40
CA VAL A 50 -35.25 4.53 -5.72
C VAL A 50 -35.10 5.06 -4.29
N ALA A 51 -34.95 4.18 -3.30
CA ALA A 51 -34.66 4.66 -1.95
C ALA A 51 -33.35 5.46 -2.00
N THR A 52 -33.36 6.68 -1.46
CA THR A 52 -32.24 7.64 -1.55
C THR A 52 -30.92 7.08 -1.00
N ASN A 53 -30.99 6.07 -0.12
CA ASN A 53 -29.83 5.39 0.48
C ASN A 53 -29.75 3.90 0.07
N TRP A 54 -30.20 3.53 -1.13
CA TRP A 54 -30.07 2.14 -1.58
C TRP A 54 -28.64 1.88 -2.06
N HIS A 55 -27.84 1.27 -1.20
CA HIS A 55 -26.58 0.62 -1.55
C HIS A 55 -26.58 -0.77 -0.92
N LEU A 56 -25.81 -1.69 -1.50
CA LEU A 56 -25.49 -2.94 -0.81
C LEU A 56 -24.84 -2.60 0.54
N PRO A 57 -25.11 -3.37 1.62
CA PRO A 57 -24.43 -3.16 2.87
C PRO A 57 -22.93 -3.24 2.65
N GLU A 58 -22.21 -2.17 2.96
CA GLU A 58 -20.76 -2.16 2.89
C GLU A 58 -20.22 -3.10 3.97
N SER A 59 -19.17 -3.83 3.65
CA SER A 59 -18.58 -4.79 4.59
C SER A 59 -17.08 -4.83 4.50
N VAL A 60 -16.46 -5.13 5.63
CA VAL A 60 -15.01 -5.35 5.74
C VAL A 60 -14.74 -6.78 6.17
N GLN A 61 -13.59 -7.30 5.75
CA GLN A 61 -13.15 -8.64 6.11
C GLN A 61 -12.09 -8.55 7.21
N LEU A 62 -12.40 -9.06 8.40
CA LEU A 62 -11.43 -9.23 9.48
C LEU A 62 -10.82 -10.63 9.42
N VAL A 63 -9.49 -10.70 9.43
CA VAL A 63 -8.73 -11.96 9.39
C VAL A 63 -7.61 -11.92 10.45
N GLY A 64 -7.25 -13.09 10.98
CA GLY A 64 -6.12 -13.25 11.88
C GLY A 64 -6.50 -13.28 13.36
N GLN A 65 -5.64 -12.71 14.21
CA GLN A 65 -5.66 -12.88 15.67
C GLN A 65 -6.65 -11.96 16.39
N VAL A 66 -7.93 -12.12 16.06
CA VAL A 66 -9.06 -11.45 16.72
C VAL A 66 -10.00 -12.47 17.34
N ALA A 67 -10.77 -12.07 18.36
CA ALA A 67 -11.65 -13.01 19.05
C ALA A 67 -12.72 -13.63 18.13
N ARG A 68 -13.17 -12.91 17.10
CA ARG A 68 -14.12 -13.40 16.09
C ARG A 68 -13.73 -12.91 14.68
N PRO A 69 -12.92 -13.65 13.90
CA PRO A 69 -12.63 -13.30 12.52
C PRO A 69 -13.86 -13.54 11.63
N GLY A 70 -13.96 -12.82 10.52
CA GLY A 70 -15.09 -12.92 9.59
C GLY A 70 -15.46 -11.58 8.96
N PRO A 71 -16.51 -11.56 8.12
CA PRO A 71 -17.02 -10.34 7.53
C PRO A 71 -17.84 -9.54 8.55
N TYR A 72 -17.67 -8.22 8.54
CA TYR A 72 -18.41 -7.27 9.36
C TYR A 72 -19.06 -6.22 8.49
N VAL A 73 -20.39 -6.09 8.60
CA VAL A 73 -21.11 -4.99 7.97
C VAL A 73 -20.74 -3.69 8.69
N ILE A 74 -20.35 -2.69 7.89
CA ILE A 74 -19.99 -1.36 8.36
C ILE A 74 -21.12 -0.35 8.13
N ARG A 75 -21.22 0.63 9.01
CA ARG A 75 -22.11 1.78 8.88
C ARG A 75 -21.38 2.92 8.18
N PRO A 76 -22.10 3.85 7.51
CA PRO A 76 -21.50 5.05 6.97
C PRO A 76 -20.73 5.82 8.05
N GLY A 77 -19.43 6.02 7.85
CA GLY A 77 -18.55 6.70 8.80
C GLY A 77 -18.06 5.83 9.98
N GLU A 78 -18.23 4.50 9.92
CA GLU A 78 -17.67 3.60 10.92
C GLU A 78 -16.14 3.53 10.83
N GLN A 79 -15.49 3.51 11.99
CA GLN A 79 -14.04 3.52 12.13
C GLN A 79 -13.50 2.12 12.48
N LEU A 80 -12.20 1.91 12.26
CA LEU A 80 -11.50 0.68 12.54
C LEU A 80 -11.69 0.21 14.00
N SER A 81 -11.59 1.11 14.97
CA SER A 81 -11.76 0.78 16.40
C SER A 81 -13.13 0.17 16.71
N SER A 82 -14.21 0.68 16.11
CA SER A 82 -15.58 0.18 16.31
C SER A 82 -15.71 -1.29 15.89
N VAL A 83 -15.17 -1.62 14.72
CA VAL A 83 -15.23 -2.99 14.20
C VAL A 83 -14.36 -3.94 15.04
N LEU A 84 -13.18 -3.50 15.48
CA LEU A 84 -12.31 -4.28 16.37
C LEU A 84 -12.91 -4.50 17.76
N LEU A 85 -13.69 -3.55 18.29
CA LEU A 85 -14.44 -3.74 19.53
C LEU A 85 -15.57 -4.76 19.34
N ARG A 86 -16.30 -4.68 18.22
CA ARG A 86 -17.38 -5.62 17.88
C ARG A 86 -16.86 -7.04 17.66
N CYS A 87 -15.63 -7.20 17.16
CA CYS A 87 -15.03 -8.52 17.02
C CYS A 87 -14.62 -9.15 18.35
N GLY A 88 -14.76 -8.43 19.46
CA GLY A 88 -14.38 -8.86 20.81
C GLY A 88 -12.93 -8.54 21.17
N GLY A 89 -12.28 -7.66 20.41
CA GLY A 89 -10.89 -7.28 20.60
C GLY A 89 -9.89 -8.29 20.05
N PHE A 90 -8.63 -8.07 20.43
CA PHE A 90 -7.49 -8.86 20.01
C PHE A 90 -7.28 -10.10 20.89
N LEU A 91 -6.75 -11.18 20.32
CA LEU A 91 -6.28 -12.33 21.09
C LEU A 91 -4.97 -12.01 21.84
N PRO A 92 -4.61 -12.75 22.92
CA PRO A 92 -3.40 -12.47 23.71
C PRO A 92 -2.10 -12.52 22.90
N ASP A 93 -2.05 -13.35 21.86
CA ASP A 93 -0.93 -13.52 20.94
C ASP A 93 -1.03 -12.63 19.69
N ALA A 94 -2.01 -11.73 19.60
CA ALA A 94 -2.13 -10.80 18.50
C ALA A 94 -1.03 -9.74 18.50
N PHE A 95 -0.76 -9.17 17.32
CA PHE A 95 0.21 -8.11 17.13
C PHE A 95 -0.42 -6.87 16.50
N PRO A 96 -1.01 -5.98 17.31
CA PRO A 96 -1.70 -4.78 16.82
C PRO A 96 -0.80 -3.85 16.01
N GLN A 97 0.48 -3.76 16.35
CA GLN A 97 1.46 -2.90 15.67
C GLN A 97 1.78 -3.34 14.24
N GLY A 98 1.50 -4.60 13.88
CA GLY A 98 1.70 -5.11 12.53
C GLY A 98 0.41 -5.26 11.75
N ILE A 99 -0.66 -4.58 12.16
CA ILE A 99 -1.94 -4.65 11.45
C ILE A 99 -1.76 -4.20 9.99
N VAL A 100 -2.38 -4.94 9.07
CA VAL A 100 -2.35 -4.61 7.65
C VAL A 100 -3.77 -4.34 7.20
N LEU A 101 -4.02 -3.10 6.78
CA LEU A 101 -5.26 -2.69 6.14
C LEU A 101 -5.02 -2.62 4.63
N LEU A 102 -5.70 -3.47 3.87
CA LEU A 102 -5.68 -3.46 2.41
C LEU A 102 -6.97 -2.84 1.90
N ARG A 103 -6.83 -1.86 1.01
CA ARG A 103 -7.91 -1.01 0.51
C ARG A 103 -7.85 -0.87 -1.00
N GLN A 104 -8.99 -1.13 -1.64
CA GLN A 104 -9.08 -1.10 -3.10
C GLN A 104 -8.89 0.30 -3.71
N SER A 105 -9.35 1.36 -3.03
CA SER A 105 -9.19 2.74 -3.54
C SER A 105 -7.70 3.17 -3.55
N VAL A 106 -6.96 2.84 -2.49
CA VAL A 106 -5.51 3.05 -2.39
C VAL A 106 -4.77 2.18 -3.40
N GLN A 107 -5.18 0.92 -3.57
CA GLN A 107 -4.62 0.02 -4.58
C GLN A 107 -4.70 0.63 -5.98
N LYS A 108 -5.86 1.17 -6.37
CA LYS A 108 -6.06 1.82 -7.67
C LYS A 108 -5.18 3.06 -7.82
N LEU A 109 -5.08 3.87 -6.77
CA LEU A 109 -4.23 5.07 -6.79
C LEU A 109 -2.76 4.68 -6.98
N GLU A 110 -2.26 3.72 -6.21
CA GLU A 110 -0.90 3.20 -6.32
C GLU A 110 -0.65 2.59 -7.71
N GLN A 111 -1.60 1.81 -8.24
CA GLN A 111 -1.47 1.22 -9.57
C GLN A 111 -1.35 2.28 -10.67
N ASN A 112 -2.19 3.33 -10.61
CA ASN A 112 -2.10 4.44 -11.56
C ASN A 112 -0.73 5.13 -11.48
N ARG A 113 -0.16 5.30 -10.28
CA ARG A 113 1.20 5.87 -10.10
C ARG A 113 2.27 4.98 -10.69
N ILE A 114 2.15 3.67 -10.52
CA ILE A 114 3.05 2.66 -11.10
C ILE A 114 2.97 2.73 -12.63
N ASP A 115 1.77 2.79 -13.20
CA ASP A 115 1.56 2.82 -14.64
C ASP A 115 2.10 4.13 -15.26
N GLU A 116 1.88 5.28 -14.62
CA GLU A 116 2.51 6.55 -14.99
C GLU A 116 4.05 6.47 -14.95
N ALA A 117 4.62 5.83 -13.92
CA ALA A 117 6.06 5.68 -13.78
C ALA A 117 6.64 4.77 -14.87
N LYS A 118 5.95 3.67 -15.21
CA LYS A 118 6.31 2.77 -16.32
C LYS A 118 6.33 3.51 -17.65
N GLU A 119 5.32 4.34 -17.91
CA GLU A 119 5.25 5.13 -19.14
C GLU A 119 6.38 6.16 -19.21
N ARG A 120 6.68 6.87 -18.11
CA ARG A 120 7.84 7.78 -18.07
C ARG A 120 9.15 7.07 -18.32
N LEU A 121 9.33 5.88 -17.75
CA LEU A 121 10.54 5.09 -17.96
C LEU A 121 10.64 4.60 -19.40
N SER A 122 9.55 4.11 -20.00
CA SER A 122 9.56 3.67 -21.40
C SER A 122 9.88 4.81 -22.37
N GLN A 123 9.39 6.03 -22.11
CA GLN A 123 9.74 7.23 -22.87
C GLN A 123 11.22 7.60 -22.74
N GLN A 124 11.80 7.48 -21.54
CA GLN A 124 13.24 7.66 -21.35
C GLN A 124 14.04 6.62 -22.12
N MET A 125 13.64 5.34 -22.08
CA MET A 125 14.28 4.28 -22.85
C MET A 125 14.24 4.55 -24.36
N ALA A 126 13.09 5.00 -24.89
CA ALA A 126 12.97 5.37 -26.30
C ALA A 126 13.96 6.48 -26.67
N GLN A 127 14.11 7.51 -25.83
CA GLN A 127 15.08 8.58 -26.04
C GLN A 127 16.54 8.07 -26.00
N TYR A 128 16.88 7.19 -25.05
CA TYR A 128 18.21 6.59 -24.96
C TYR A 128 18.55 5.73 -26.18
N SER A 129 17.59 4.92 -26.66
CA SER A 129 17.79 4.11 -27.87
C SER A 129 17.98 4.95 -29.15
N MET A 130 17.26 6.07 -29.29
CA MET A 130 17.39 6.99 -30.41
C MET A 130 18.76 7.69 -30.43
N THR A 131 19.26 8.08 -29.26
CA THR A 131 20.59 8.71 -29.12
C THR A 131 21.72 7.73 -29.46
N LEU A 132 21.53 6.44 -29.16
CA LEU A 132 22.52 5.41 -29.48
C LEU A 132 22.59 5.09 -31.00
N THR A 133 21.46 5.17 -31.68
CA THR A 133 21.37 4.94 -33.13
C THR A 133 22.10 6.02 -33.93
N THR A 134 22.07 7.28 -33.48
CA THR A 134 22.82 8.38 -34.13
C THR A 134 24.33 8.31 -33.87
N VAL A 135 24.77 7.91 -32.66
CA VAL A 135 26.20 7.72 -32.35
C VAL A 135 26.83 6.56 -33.14
N SER A 136 26.04 5.54 -33.49
CA SER A 136 26.48 4.42 -34.32
C SER A 136 26.74 4.81 -35.79
N ALA A 137 26.09 5.88 -36.28
CA ALA A 137 26.27 6.35 -37.65
C ALA A 137 27.52 7.24 -37.84
N THR A 138 28.06 7.83 -36.77
CA THR A 138 29.14 8.84 -36.87
C THR A 138 30.55 8.29 -36.65
N ASN A 139 30.70 7.05 -36.17
CA ASN A 139 32.00 6.52 -35.73
C ASN A 139 32.48 5.33 -36.59
N SER A 140 32.65 5.56 -37.89
CA SER A 140 33.15 4.56 -38.84
C SER A 140 34.69 4.43 -38.88
N THR A 141 35.46 4.96 -37.93
CA THR A 141 36.93 4.86 -38.04
C THR A 141 37.75 4.46 -36.83
N ASN A 142 37.36 4.60 -35.56
CA ASN A 142 38.15 4.04 -34.44
C ASN A 142 37.34 3.92 -33.13
N GLY A 143 37.19 2.70 -32.59
CA GLY A 143 36.84 2.45 -31.18
C GLY A 143 35.45 1.88 -30.89
N SER A 144 35.33 0.56 -30.93
CA SER A 144 34.13 -0.27 -30.66
C SER A 144 33.69 -0.35 -29.18
N SER A 145 34.30 0.39 -28.26
CA SER A 145 34.07 0.25 -26.81
C SER A 145 32.92 1.09 -26.23
N GLY A 146 32.49 2.16 -26.90
CA GLY A 146 31.38 3.01 -26.41
C GLY A 146 29.98 2.45 -26.70
N PHE A 147 29.82 1.71 -27.80
CA PHE A 147 28.54 1.13 -28.21
C PHE A 147 28.10 -0.02 -27.29
N GLY A 148 29.04 -0.88 -26.86
CA GLY A 148 28.75 -1.99 -25.95
C GLY A 148 28.28 -1.54 -24.55
N ALA A 149 28.81 -0.42 -24.04
CA ALA A 149 28.38 0.13 -22.76
C ALA A 149 26.95 0.70 -22.83
N ALA A 150 26.59 1.32 -23.96
CA ALA A 150 25.26 1.88 -24.15
C ALA A 150 24.19 0.82 -24.44
N THR A 151 24.52 -0.27 -25.14
CA THR A 151 23.61 -1.43 -25.29
C THR A 151 23.41 -2.18 -23.97
N ALA A 152 24.43 -2.24 -23.11
CA ALA A 152 24.31 -2.81 -21.76
C ALA A 152 23.39 -1.97 -20.85
N GLY A 153 23.49 -0.63 -20.88
CA GLY A 153 22.59 0.24 -20.13
C GLY A 153 21.11 0.07 -20.53
N LEU A 154 20.84 -0.12 -21.83
CA LEU A 154 19.48 -0.36 -22.34
C LEU A 154 18.91 -1.71 -21.85
N ALA A 155 19.74 -2.75 -21.78
CA ALA A 155 19.35 -4.06 -21.28
C ALA A 155 19.02 -4.02 -19.77
N THR A 156 19.81 -3.31 -18.98
CA THR A 156 19.54 -3.11 -17.54
C THR A 156 18.22 -2.37 -17.31
N LEU A 157 17.95 -1.31 -18.08
CA LEU A 157 16.67 -0.59 -18.00
C LEU A 157 15.48 -1.46 -18.45
N GLN A 158 15.67 -2.34 -19.45
CA GLN A 158 14.64 -3.30 -19.89
C GLN A 158 14.31 -4.29 -18.77
N GLN A 159 15.34 -4.78 -18.09
CA GLN A 159 15.20 -5.72 -16.99
C GLN A 159 14.55 -5.06 -15.75
N LEU A 160 14.87 -3.79 -15.48
CA LEU A 160 14.22 -3.00 -14.45
C LEU A 160 12.74 -2.74 -14.77
N LEU A 161 12.41 -2.37 -16.01
CA LEU A 161 11.03 -2.20 -16.44
C LEU A 161 10.25 -3.51 -16.35
N ALA A 162 10.87 -4.65 -16.69
CA ALA A 162 10.25 -5.97 -16.56
C ALA A 162 9.99 -6.34 -15.09
N ALA A 163 10.94 -6.08 -14.19
CA ALA A 163 10.77 -6.29 -12.76
C ALA A 163 9.65 -5.41 -12.19
N ALA A 164 9.67 -4.10 -12.51
CA ALA A 164 8.62 -3.15 -12.11
C ALA A 164 7.25 -3.46 -12.75
N SER A 165 7.24 -4.13 -13.92
CA SER A 165 5.99 -4.54 -14.59
C SER A 165 5.28 -5.69 -13.89
N SER A 166 6.00 -6.54 -13.17
CA SER A 166 5.42 -7.66 -12.40
C SER A 166 4.89 -7.26 -11.02
N GLU A 167 5.24 -6.08 -10.53
CA GLU A 167 4.78 -5.60 -9.23
C GLU A 167 3.37 -5.02 -9.35
N GLN A 168 2.44 -5.53 -8.55
CA GLN A 168 1.06 -5.03 -8.44
C GLN A 168 0.93 -4.22 -7.16
N ALA A 169 0.15 -3.16 -7.21
CA ALA A 169 -0.19 -2.43 -6.00
C ALA A 169 -0.99 -3.32 -5.04
N GLU A 170 -0.67 -3.27 -3.75
CA GLU A 170 -1.42 -3.97 -2.70
C GLU A 170 -2.51 -3.09 -2.08
N GLY A 171 -2.37 -1.75 -2.15
CA GLY A 171 -3.32 -0.82 -1.54
C GLY A 171 -3.21 -0.76 -0.02
N ARG A 172 -1.99 -0.76 0.51
CA ARG A 172 -1.75 -0.85 1.95
C ARG A 172 -1.92 0.51 2.63
N VAL A 173 -2.80 0.57 3.62
CA VAL A 173 -2.94 1.70 4.53
C VAL A 173 -2.21 1.38 5.83
N VAL A 174 -1.20 2.18 6.16
CA VAL A 174 -0.43 2.01 7.39
C VAL A 174 -1.17 2.68 8.54
N VAL A 175 -1.37 1.95 9.63
CA VAL A 175 -2.06 2.43 10.83
C VAL A 175 -1.18 2.16 12.04
N HIS A 176 -0.85 3.20 12.82
CA HIS A 176 0.07 3.06 13.95
C HIS A 176 -0.67 3.20 15.28
N PHE A 177 -0.76 2.12 16.05
CA PHE A 177 -1.29 2.18 17.42
C PHE A 177 -0.73 1.06 18.29
N ASN A 178 -0.72 1.28 19.61
CA ASN A 178 -0.26 0.27 20.57
C ASN A 178 -1.41 -0.53 21.19
N SER A 179 -2.58 0.10 21.36
CA SER A 179 -3.76 -0.53 21.96
C SER A 179 -5.05 -0.01 21.33
N LEU A 180 -6.13 -0.80 21.44
CA LEU A 180 -7.48 -0.42 20.97
C LEU A 180 -7.98 0.86 21.64
N GLU A 181 -7.63 1.05 22.90
CA GLU A 181 -8.02 2.22 23.70
C GLU A 181 -7.36 3.51 23.19
N GLN A 182 -6.11 3.41 22.72
CA GLN A 182 -5.40 4.53 22.11
C GLN A 182 -5.88 4.82 20.69
N LEU A 183 -6.36 3.79 19.99
CA LEU A 183 -6.86 3.93 18.63
C LEU A 183 -8.15 4.77 18.61
N ALA A 184 -9.10 4.47 19.50
CA ALA A 184 -10.40 5.14 19.53
C ALA A 184 -10.29 6.67 19.64
N GLY A 185 -10.70 7.39 18.60
CA GLY A 185 -10.67 8.85 18.55
C GLY A 185 -9.29 9.46 18.26
N SER A 186 -8.28 8.64 17.96
CA SER A 186 -7.00 9.13 17.44
C SER A 186 -7.09 9.45 15.94
N PRO A 187 -6.16 10.24 15.40
CA PRO A 187 -6.04 10.44 13.95
C PRO A 187 -5.75 9.15 13.18
N GLU A 188 -5.28 8.11 13.87
CA GLU A 188 -4.98 6.78 13.32
C GLU A 188 -6.25 5.91 13.23
N ASP A 189 -7.39 6.37 13.78
CA ASP A 189 -8.67 5.66 13.68
C ASP A 189 -9.30 5.87 12.30
N VAL A 190 -8.78 5.13 11.33
CA VAL A 190 -9.16 5.26 9.94
C VAL A 190 -10.62 4.88 9.72
N LEU A 191 -11.30 5.71 8.90
CA LEU A 191 -12.61 5.40 8.36
C LEU A 191 -12.51 4.19 7.45
N LEU A 192 -13.40 3.22 7.63
CA LEU A 192 -13.43 2.01 6.83
C LEU A 192 -14.17 2.24 5.50
N GLU A 193 -13.70 1.57 4.47
CA GLU A 193 -14.31 1.53 3.14
C GLU A 193 -14.85 0.12 2.85
N ASP A 194 -15.80 0.03 1.93
CA ASP A 194 -16.29 -1.27 1.45
C ASP A 194 -15.15 -2.12 0.89
N GLN A 195 -15.19 -3.42 1.19
CA GLN A 195 -14.17 -4.41 0.81
C GLN A 195 -12.79 -4.20 1.45
N ASP A 196 -12.66 -3.34 2.47
CA ASP A 196 -11.42 -3.27 3.24
C ASP A 196 -11.12 -4.65 3.86
N THR A 197 -9.87 -5.11 3.71
CA THR A 197 -9.39 -6.33 4.34
C THR A 197 -8.41 -5.96 5.45
N ILE A 198 -8.77 -6.30 6.68
CA ILE A 198 -8.02 -5.98 7.88
C ILE A 198 -7.42 -7.28 8.41
N THR A 199 -6.10 -7.38 8.35
CA THR A 199 -5.35 -8.55 8.82
C THR A 199 -4.60 -8.22 10.09
N ILE A 200 -4.88 -8.98 11.15
CA ILE A 200 -4.22 -8.87 12.45
C ILE A 200 -3.25 -10.05 12.57
N PRO A 201 -1.94 -9.83 12.44
CA PRO A 201 -1.00 -10.93 12.52
C PRO A 201 -0.81 -11.42 13.96
N LYS A 202 -0.21 -12.61 14.06
CA LYS A 202 0.31 -13.13 15.32
C LYS A 202 1.58 -12.40 15.70
N ARG A 203 1.82 -12.29 17.02
CA ARG A 203 3.03 -11.73 17.59
C ARG A 203 4.23 -12.55 17.16
N PRO A 204 5.11 -11.98 16.33
CA PRO A 204 6.34 -12.66 15.97
C PRO A 204 7.19 -12.86 17.22
N SER A 205 7.97 -13.94 17.24
CA SER A 205 8.92 -14.25 18.32
C SER A 205 10.38 -14.15 17.87
N SER A 206 10.62 -13.65 16.65
CA SER A 206 11.94 -13.56 16.03
C SER A 206 12.17 -12.21 15.36
N VAL A 207 13.44 -11.87 15.23
CA VAL A 207 13.97 -10.79 14.39
C VAL A 207 14.58 -11.44 13.16
N LEU A 208 14.27 -10.92 11.99
CA LEU A 208 14.81 -11.43 10.73
C LEU A 208 16.09 -10.65 10.37
N VAL A 209 17.18 -11.35 10.03
CA VAL A 209 18.42 -10.72 9.57
C VAL A 209 18.70 -11.18 8.15
N LEU A 210 18.68 -10.25 7.20
CA LEU A 210 18.78 -10.50 5.76
C LEU A 210 19.90 -9.68 5.10
N GLY A 211 20.22 -10.07 3.87
CA GLY A 211 21.18 -9.37 3.02
C GLY A 211 22.61 -9.91 3.16
N GLN A 212 23.60 -9.03 3.03
CA GLN A 212 25.03 -9.34 3.06
C GLN A 212 25.54 -9.56 4.48
N VAL A 213 25.05 -10.62 5.13
CA VAL A 213 25.53 -11.14 6.42
C VAL A 213 26.05 -12.57 6.26
N ASN A 214 26.94 -13.01 7.14
CA ASN A 214 27.55 -14.33 7.05
C ASN A 214 26.54 -15.47 7.20
N ASN A 215 25.44 -15.26 7.93
CA ASN A 215 24.35 -16.21 8.07
C ASN A 215 22.98 -15.50 8.09
N PRO A 216 22.34 -15.28 6.93
CA PRO A 216 21.00 -14.71 6.84
C PRO A 216 19.97 -15.66 7.48
N THR A 217 19.36 -15.25 8.60
CA THR A 217 18.49 -16.14 9.38
C THR A 217 17.51 -15.38 10.28
N ALA A 218 16.52 -16.11 10.82
CA ALA A 218 15.60 -15.60 11.82
C ALA A 218 16.12 -15.96 13.23
N ILE A 219 16.28 -14.97 14.09
CA ILE A 219 16.86 -15.11 15.42
C ILE A 219 15.77 -14.83 16.46
N ALA A 220 15.64 -15.69 17.46
CA ALA A 220 14.67 -15.50 18.54
C ALA A 220 14.85 -14.13 19.21
N ALA A 221 13.76 -13.35 19.25
CA ALA A 221 13.77 -11.99 19.75
C ALA A 221 13.91 -11.98 21.27
N ARG A 222 14.77 -11.10 21.81
CA ARG A 222 14.88 -10.85 23.26
C ARG A 222 14.80 -9.34 23.54
N PRO A 223 14.05 -8.93 24.58
CA PRO A 223 13.99 -7.53 24.99
C PRO A 223 15.38 -6.96 25.28
N GLY A 224 15.63 -5.74 24.81
CA GLY A 224 16.87 -5.00 25.08
C GLY A 224 18.05 -5.28 24.15
N LEU A 225 17.95 -6.28 23.26
CA LEU A 225 18.97 -6.51 22.23
C LEU A 225 18.94 -5.43 21.15
N THR A 226 20.12 -5.05 20.67
CA THR A 226 20.29 -4.03 19.63
C THR A 226 20.54 -4.64 18.25
N VAL A 227 20.52 -3.80 17.21
CA VAL A 227 20.89 -4.19 15.84
C VAL A 227 22.27 -4.86 15.82
N SER A 228 23.26 -4.31 16.53
CA SER A 228 24.60 -4.89 16.61
C SER A 228 24.60 -6.30 17.19
N ASP A 229 23.77 -6.56 18.21
CA ASP A 229 23.70 -7.89 18.85
C ASP A 229 23.15 -8.94 17.90
N TYR A 230 22.11 -8.60 17.12
CA TYR A 230 21.54 -9.51 16.13
C TYR A 230 22.47 -9.73 14.94
N LEU A 231 23.18 -8.69 14.48
CA LEU A 231 24.21 -8.85 13.46
C LEU A 231 25.34 -9.76 13.92
N TYR A 232 25.82 -9.59 15.15
CA TYR A 232 26.84 -10.48 15.72
C TYR A 232 26.35 -11.93 15.78
N LYS A 233 25.09 -12.15 16.20
CA LYS A 233 24.46 -13.48 16.21
C LYS A 233 24.28 -14.07 14.80
N ALA A 234 24.11 -13.23 13.79
CA ALA A 234 24.11 -13.62 12.38
C ALA A 234 25.52 -13.83 11.79
N GLY A 235 26.57 -13.78 12.62
CA GLY A 235 27.96 -13.96 12.21
C GLY A 235 28.62 -12.68 11.68
N GLY A 236 27.96 -11.53 11.78
CA GLY A 236 28.43 -10.25 11.26
C GLY A 236 28.15 -10.05 9.76
N PRO A 237 28.38 -8.83 9.23
CA PRO A 237 28.29 -8.56 7.80
C PRO A 237 29.36 -9.33 7.02
N THR A 238 29.07 -9.65 5.75
CA THR A 238 30.09 -10.18 4.82
C THR A 238 31.06 -9.07 4.41
N THR A 239 32.14 -9.41 3.70
CA THR A 239 33.06 -8.42 3.11
C THR A 239 32.35 -7.46 2.14
N ASN A 240 31.25 -7.91 1.53
CA ASN A 240 30.45 -7.12 0.60
C ASN A 240 29.25 -6.43 1.28
N GLY A 241 29.10 -6.51 2.61
CA GLY A 241 27.99 -5.86 3.31
C GLY A 241 28.23 -4.38 3.54
N ASP A 242 27.33 -3.53 3.06
CA ASP A 242 27.37 -2.09 3.35
C ASP A 242 26.64 -1.76 4.65
N MET A 243 27.42 -1.58 5.70
CA MET A 243 26.93 -1.22 7.03
C MET A 243 26.46 0.24 7.13
N ASN A 244 26.88 1.12 6.21
CA ASN A 244 26.45 2.52 6.20
C ASN A 244 25.02 2.66 5.67
N GLN A 245 24.60 1.76 4.78
CA GLN A 245 23.26 1.71 4.21
C GLN A 245 22.35 0.66 4.90
N LEU A 246 22.73 0.19 6.08
CA LEU A 246 21.92 -0.72 6.86
C LEU A 246 20.52 -0.16 7.10
N MET A 247 19.52 -1.01 6.98
CA MET A 247 18.12 -0.67 7.19
C MET A 247 17.53 -1.51 8.32
N LEU A 248 16.89 -0.84 9.27
CA LEU A 248 16.02 -1.48 10.26
C LEU A 248 14.58 -1.26 9.81
N ILE A 249 13.95 -2.33 9.32
CA ILE A 249 12.56 -2.34 8.91
C ILE A 249 11.75 -2.80 10.12
N LYS A 250 10.89 -1.93 10.62
CA LYS A 250 10.03 -2.21 11.76
C LYS A 250 8.85 -3.08 11.31
N ALA A 251 8.24 -3.78 12.25
CA ALA A 251 7.10 -4.64 11.96
C ALA A 251 5.84 -3.92 11.41
N ASP A 252 5.73 -2.59 11.60
CA ASP A 252 4.71 -1.72 10.98
C ASP A 252 5.05 -1.32 9.53
N GLY A 253 6.21 -1.74 9.02
CA GLY A 253 6.71 -1.41 7.69
C GLY A 253 7.51 -0.11 7.63
N SER A 254 7.63 0.64 8.72
CA SER A 254 8.48 1.83 8.77
C SER A 254 9.97 1.46 8.65
N VAL A 255 10.75 2.29 7.96
CA VAL A 255 12.17 2.03 7.70
C VAL A 255 13.02 3.07 8.41
N ILE A 256 13.94 2.60 9.25
CA ILE A 256 14.92 3.41 9.95
C ILE A 256 16.28 3.21 9.29
N THR A 257 16.91 4.31 8.88
CA THR A 257 18.27 4.32 8.31
C THR A 257 19.19 5.21 9.13
N GLU A 258 20.50 5.02 9.00
CA GLU A 258 21.51 5.86 9.67
C GLU A 258 21.33 7.35 9.32
N ASP A 259 21.01 7.66 8.06
CA ASP A 259 20.75 9.03 7.60
C ASP A 259 19.47 9.62 8.19
N SER A 260 18.41 8.81 8.34
CA SER A 260 17.16 9.23 9.00
C SER A 260 17.39 9.61 10.46
N ILE A 261 18.32 8.94 11.15
CA ILE A 261 18.69 9.22 12.54
C ILE A 261 19.50 10.52 12.63
N LYS A 262 20.50 10.69 11.78
CA LYS A 262 21.37 11.89 11.76
C LYS A 262 20.62 13.17 11.36
N ASN A 263 19.65 13.05 10.45
CA ASN A 263 18.89 14.17 9.91
C ASN A 263 17.51 14.37 10.57
N GLY A 264 17.22 13.65 11.66
CA GLY A 264 15.92 13.63 12.32
C GLY A 264 15.47 14.98 12.88
N ARG A 265 14.73 15.75 12.08
CA ARG A 265 13.98 16.98 12.45
C ARG A 265 12.78 16.75 13.40
N GLY A 266 12.62 15.56 13.97
CA GLY A 266 11.44 15.14 14.74
C GLY A 266 11.64 14.93 16.25
N SER A 267 12.83 15.16 16.80
CA SER A 267 13.03 15.04 18.25
C SER A 267 12.59 16.32 18.96
N LEU A 268 11.44 16.28 19.65
CA LEU A 268 10.99 17.32 20.60
C LEU A 268 11.94 17.49 21.82
N PHE A 269 13.08 16.79 21.84
CA PHE A 269 14.14 16.95 22.83
C PHE A 269 15.53 17.01 22.13
N PRO A 270 16.12 18.21 21.97
CA PRO A 270 17.45 18.38 21.34
C PRO A 270 18.62 17.82 22.17
N LEU A 271 18.36 17.39 23.42
CA LEU A 271 19.39 16.83 24.31
C LEU A 271 19.59 15.31 24.14
N LEU A 272 18.69 14.59 23.44
CA LEU A 272 18.87 13.16 23.13
C LEU A 272 19.71 12.87 21.89
N ALA A 273 19.84 13.84 20.97
CA ALA A 273 20.65 13.70 19.76
C ALA A 273 22.16 13.54 20.05
N LEU A 274 22.61 13.90 21.26
CA LEU A 274 23.98 13.66 21.74
C LEU A 274 24.20 12.25 22.32
N THR A 275 23.15 11.46 22.53
CA THR A 275 23.21 10.10 23.13
C THR A 275 22.72 8.99 22.18
N SER A 276 22.16 9.37 21.04
CA SER A 276 21.70 8.46 20.00
C SER A 276 22.89 7.83 19.29
N GLY A 277 23.51 6.85 19.93
CA GLY A 277 24.35 5.88 19.24
C GLY A 277 23.63 5.44 17.97
N GLY A 278 24.36 5.37 16.85
CA GLY A 278 23.80 5.14 15.51
C GLY A 278 22.94 3.89 15.40
N ILE A 279 22.50 3.56 14.20
CA ILE A 279 21.54 2.48 13.94
C ILE A 279 21.89 1.15 14.63
N LEU A 280 23.20 0.87 14.79
CA LEU A 280 23.72 -0.30 15.49
C LEU A 280 23.32 -0.42 16.97
N ASN A 281 23.17 0.71 17.68
CA ASN A 281 22.78 0.73 19.09
C ASN A 281 21.26 0.79 19.28
N ARG A 282 20.48 0.76 18.19
CA ARG A 282 19.02 0.82 18.29
C ARG A 282 18.48 -0.53 18.75
N THR A 283 17.56 -0.50 19.71
CA THR A 283 16.86 -1.70 20.18
C THR A 283 15.95 -2.24 19.10
N VAL A 284 15.92 -3.57 18.96
CA VAL A 284 15.14 -4.27 17.95
C VAL A 284 14.07 -5.11 18.63
N ASN A 285 12.83 -4.97 18.15
CA ASN A 285 11.68 -5.70 18.68
C ASN A 285 11.39 -6.93 17.82
N ALA A 286 10.63 -7.87 18.39
CA ALA A 286 10.17 -9.02 17.61
C ALA A 286 9.35 -8.55 16.40
N GLY A 287 9.57 -9.19 15.25
CA GLY A 287 8.94 -8.80 13.97
C GLY A 287 9.73 -7.79 13.15
N ASP A 288 10.74 -7.16 13.74
CA ASP A 288 11.62 -6.28 12.99
C ASP A 288 12.57 -7.08 12.10
N THR A 289 12.97 -6.46 11.01
CA THR A 289 13.92 -7.01 10.04
C THR A 289 15.14 -6.10 9.94
N ILE A 290 16.32 -6.68 10.06
CA ILE A 290 17.61 -6.02 9.82
C ILE A 290 18.04 -6.42 8.42
N TYR A 291 18.21 -5.45 7.54
CA TYR A 291 18.65 -5.68 6.18
C TYR A 291 19.99 -4.99 5.92
N VAL A 292 20.98 -5.77 5.50
CA VAL A 292 22.30 -5.29 5.11
C VAL A 292 22.44 -5.33 3.59
N PRO A 293 22.44 -4.18 2.90
CA PRO A 293 22.59 -4.16 1.45
C PRO A 293 24.00 -4.54 0.99
N ASP A 294 24.12 -4.77 -0.31
CA ASP A 294 25.40 -4.97 -0.98
C ASP A 294 26.19 -3.66 -1.08
N ASN A 295 27.51 -3.78 -0.93
CA ASN A 295 28.42 -2.66 -1.04
C ASN A 295 28.74 -2.41 -2.50
N LEU A 296 28.01 -1.47 -3.08
CA LEU A 296 28.15 -1.08 -4.48
C LEU A 296 29.38 -0.20 -4.75
N THR A 297 30.39 -0.18 -3.87
CA THR A 297 31.66 0.56 -4.09
C THR A 297 32.45 0.01 -5.28
N ASP A 298 32.31 -1.28 -5.59
CA ASP A 298 33.02 -1.95 -6.69
C ASP A 298 32.28 -1.90 -8.03
N ILE A 299 31.09 -1.29 -8.08
CA ILE A 299 30.46 -0.96 -9.35
C ILE A 299 31.29 0.13 -10.03
N PRO A 300 31.78 -0.07 -11.28
CA PRO A 300 32.57 0.94 -11.99
C PRO A 300 31.85 2.29 -11.95
N LYS A 301 32.61 3.38 -11.80
CA LYS A 301 32.15 4.78 -11.63
C LYS A 301 31.19 5.33 -12.71
N MET A 302 30.72 4.49 -13.63
CA MET A 302 29.75 4.82 -14.67
C MET A 302 28.28 4.69 -14.25
N ILE A 303 27.95 4.08 -13.09
CA ILE A 303 26.58 4.02 -12.57
C ILE A 303 26.38 5.14 -11.54
N SER A 304 25.40 6.02 -11.78
CA SER A 304 25.13 7.24 -11.02
C SER A 304 24.67 6.93 -9.58
N LEU A 305 24.94 7.84 -8.63
CA LEU A 305 24.50 7.72 -7.24
C LEU A 305 22.98 7.59 -7.09
N THR A 306 22.21 8.11 -8.06
CA THR A 306 20.75 7.96 -8.13
C THR A 306 20.33 6.50 -8.36
N GLU A 307 21.03 5.77 -9.23
CA GLU A 307 20.71 4.37 -9.57
C GLU A 307 21.04 3.40 -8.43
N LYS A 308 22.06 3.70 -7.61
CA LYS A 308 22.37 2.93 -6.39
C LYS A 308 21.26 3.03 -5.33
N LYS A 309 20.64 4.22 -5.23
CA LYS A 309 19.55 4.49 -4.30
C LYS A 309 18.26 3.78 -4.74
N ASP A 310 17.98 3.75 -6.03
CA ASP A 310 16.78 3.10 -6.58
C ASP A 310 16.83 1.58 -6.38
N ILE A 311 18.00 0.94 -6.54
CA ILE A 311 18.18 -0.50 -6.25
C ILE A 311 18.00 -0.79 -4.76
N ALA A 312 18.61 0.01 -3.87
CA ALA A 312 18.42 -0.15 -2.43
C ALA A 312 16.94 0.04 -2.03
N GLN A 313 16.23 0.94 -2.69
CA GLN A 313 14.80 1.17 -2.48
C GLN A 313 13.94 0.01 -2.99
N ILE A 314 14.30 -0.62 -4.11
CA ILE A 314 13.63 -1.83 -4.64
C ILE A 314 13.89 -3.03 -3.74
N VAL A 315 15.11 -3.21 -3.23
CA VAL A 315 15.37 -4.30 -2.28
C VAL A 315 14.70 -4.01 -0.94
N ALA A 316 14.57 -2.74 -0.53
CA ALA A 316 13.79 -2.36 0.63
C ALA A 316 12.28 -2.61 0.44
N SER A 317 11.70 -2.34 -0.74
CA SER A 317 10.30 -2.67 -1.04
C SER A 317 10.08 -4.18 -1.14
N ALA A 318 11.01 -4.92 -1.74
CA ALA A 318 11.02 -6.38 -1.73
C ALA A 318 11.17 -6.95 -0.31
N ALA A 319 12.02 -6.35 0.54
CA ALA A 319 12.18 -6.75 1.94
C ALA A 319 10.95 -6.39 2.79
N GLN A 320 10.21 -5.32 2.46
CA GLN A 320 8.90 -5.05 3.05
C GLN A 320 7.89 -6.13 2.65
N GLY A 321 7.88 -6.57 1.40
CA GLY A 321 7.10 -7.72 0.94
C GLY A 321 7.48 -9.02 1.67
N VAL A 322 8.78 -9.28 1.87
CA VAL A 322 9.28 -10.45 2.62
C VAL A 322 8.99 -10.35 4.12
N ALA A 323 9.02 -9.15 4.73
CA ALA A 323 8.62 -8.96 6.12
C ALA A 323 7.13 -9.25 6.32
N VAL A 324 6.29 -8.83 5.36
CA VAL A 324 4.86 -9.17 5.31
C VAL A 324 4.67 -10.67 5.09
N VAL A 325 5.38 -11.30 4.16
CA VAL A 325 5.35 -12.77 3.97
C VAL A 325 5.88 -13.50 5.20
N GLY A 326 6.89 -13.01 5.91
CA GLY A 326 7.39 -13.64 7.13
C GLY A 326 6.39 -13.53 8.30
N ILE A 327 5.74 -12.38 8.44
CA ILE A 327 4.69 -12.15 9.43
C ILE A 327 3.43 -12.97 9.09
N LEU A 328 3.05 -13.06 7.81
CA LEU A 328 1.89 -13.82 7.34
C LEU A 328 2.15 -15.33 7.26
N ALA A 329 3.35 -15.77 6.86
CA ALA A 329 3.73 -17.19 6.80
C ALA A 329 3.95 -17.79 8.19
N SER A 330 4.19 -16.97 9.22
CA SER A 330 4.13 -17.44 10.61
C SER A 330 2.71 -17.83 11.08
N ASN A 331 1.68 -17.61 10.24
CA ASN A 331 0.29 -18.03 10.45
C ASN A 331 -0.13 -19.30 9.68
N LEU A 332 0.79 -19.96 8.95
CA LEU A 332 0.59 -21.31 8.37
C LEU A 332 1.33 -22.35 9.23
#